data_AF-A0A957ZRA3-F1
#
_entry.id   AF-A0A957ZRA3-F1
#
_cell.length_a   1.000
_cell.length_b   1.000
_cell.length_c   1.000
_cell.angle_alpha   90.00
_cell.angle_beta   90.00
_cell.angle_gamma   90.00
#
_symmetry.space_group_name_H-M   'P 1'
#
loop_
_entity.id
_entity.type
_entity.pdbx_description
1 polymer ?
#
loop_
_entity_poly.entity_id
_entity_poly.type
_entity_poly.pdbx_seq_one_letter_code
_entity_poly.pdbx_strand_id
1 'polypeptide(L)'
;AAAQVLGITMWDDRHSAASAGLLHHWASLKQNPRHLWTAATAYAGLAGLRYPQQTLDDLARIAARTIDVPELFLPFFQAVAGLYLTADTMPERRALVLDALVAWSELPRPKTDADYARARAALLAFWVLLWPTRDNPGWRTLLADVGVPGTAQAQAVALMRRSLNFKQGDGMAPRELHPRKLARARLDALLTQVGREADTEQTEYLSGLLTALTRTCAESGPMGREELRRLDHYARQWHSDDASVRSLYALLQL
;
A
#
# COMPACT_ATOMS: atom_id res chain seq x y z
N ALA A 1 13.92 6.14 21.25
CA ALA A 1 13.72 7.13 22.33
C ALA A 1 12.98 8.37 21.84
N ALA A 2 13.57 9.21 20.97
CA ALA A 2 12.93 10.46 20.51
C ALA A 2 11.55 10.27 19.85
N ALA A 3 11.41 9.31 18.92
CA ALA A 3 10.13 9.00 18.28
C ALA A 3 9.01 8.63 19.28
N GLN A 4 9.36 7.85 20.31
CA GLN A 4 8.41 7.44 21.35
C GLN A 4 8.00 8.62 22.24
N VAL A 5 8.96 9.46 22.64
CA VAL A 5 8.67 10.69 23.40
C VAL A 5 7.71 11.57 22.62
N LEU A 6 7.97 11.79 21.32
CA LEU A 6 7.09 12.58 20.46
C LEU A 6 5.72 11.94 20.26
N GLY A 7 5.67 10.61 20.22
CA GLY A 7 4.42 9.85 20.24
C GLY A 7 3.59 10.12 21.51
N ILE A 8 4.24 10.21 22.67
CA ILE A 8 3.58 10.50 23.96
C ILE A 8 3.16 11.98 24.02
N THR A 9 4.06 12.91 23.73
CA THR A 9 3.79 14.35 23.82
C THR A 9 2.78 14.83 22.78
N MET A 10 2.55 14.07 21.70
CA MET A 10 1.47 14.34 20.75
C MET A 10 0.08 14.30 21.39
N TRP A 11 -0.08 13.57 22.49
CA TRP A 11 -1.35 13.42 23.21
C TRP A 11 -1.45 14.29 24.46
N ASP A 12 -0.42 15.05 24.78
CA ASP A 12 -0.47 16.09 25.81
C ASP A 12 -0.95 17.40 25.16
N ASP A 13 -2.11 17.91 25.59
CA ASP A 13 -2.70 19.13 25.03
C ASP A 13 -1.76 20.35 25.06
N ARG A 14 -0.83 20.41 26.03
CA ARG A 14 0.15 21.51 26.13
C ARG A 14 1.26 21.41 25.10
N HIS A 15 1.61 20.18 24.69
CA HIS A 15 2.77 19.90 23.85
C HIS A 15 2.40 19.35 22.47
N SER A 16 1.13 19.05 22.22
CA SER A 16 0.65 18.40 21.01
C SER A 16 0.98 19.20 19.76
N ALA A 17 0.62 20.50 19.73
CA ALA A 17 0.89 21.37 18.60
C ALA A 17 2.40 21.56 18.33
N ALA A 18 3.21 21.70 19.38
CA ALA A 18 4.66 21.81 19.26
C ALA A 18 5.28 20.50 18.73
N SER A 19 4.80 19.35 19.22
CA SER A 19 5.23 18.02 18.77
C SER A 19 4.86 17.79 17.29
N ALA A 20 3.64 18.14 16.90
CA ALA A 20 3.18 18.10 15.51
C ALA A 20 4.01 19.01 14.61
N GLY A 21 4.28 20.24 15.04
CA GLY A 21 5.12 21.18 14.31
C GLY A 21 6.56 20.67 14.13
N LEU A 22 7.13 20.06 15.17
CA LEU A 22 8.48 19.49 15.11
C LEU A 22 8.55 18.28 14.16
N LEU A 23 7.60 17.36 14.24
CA LEU A 23 7.54 16.20 13.34
C LEU A 23 7.34 16.65 11.88
N HIS A 24 6.47 17.64 11.65
CA HIS A 24 6.27 18.24 10.33
C HIS A 24 7.55 18.87 9.78
N HIS A 25 8.23 19.66 10.61
CA HIS A 25 9.50 20.25 10.25
C HIS A 25 10.51 19.17 9.87
N TRP A 26 10.66 18.13 10.68
CA TRP A 26 11.57 17.01 10.40
C TRP A 26 11.23 16.24 9.13
N ALA A 27 9.95 15.99 8.85
CA ALA A 27 9.49 15.36 7.62
C ALA A 27 9.78 16.20 6.36
N SER A 28 9.91 17.53 6.51
CA SER A 28 10.24 18.45 5.41
C SER A 28 11.75 18.57 5.11
N LEU A 29 12.63 18.08 6.00
CA LEU A 29 14.08 18.19 5.85
C LEU A 29 14.60 17.23 4.77
N LYS A 30 15.03 17.79 3.62
CA LYS A 30 15.52 16.98 2.49
C LYS A 30 16.83 16.22 2.75
N GLN A 31 17.67 16.73 3.66
CA GLN A 31 19.07 16.28 3.84
C GLN A 31 19.37 15.66 5.21
N ASN A 32 18.35 15.26 5.99
CA ASN A 32 18.59 14.62 7.28
C ASN A 32 17.83 13.29 7.42
N PRO A 33 18.42 12.17 6.96
CA PRO A 33 17.84 10.84 7.06
C PRO A 33 17.38 10.45 8.47
N ARG A 34 18.11 10.88 9.52
CA ARG A 34 17.79 10.55 10.91
C ARG A 34 16.51 11.24 11.37
N HIS A 35 16.31 12.50 10.98
CA HIS A 35 15.08 13.24 11.29
C HIS A 35 13.89 12.66 10.53
N LEU A 36 14.04 12.35 9.24
CA LEU A 36 13.01 11.69 8.44
C LEU A 36 12.61 10.33 9.05
N TRP A 37 13.61 9.53 9.43
CA TRP A 37 13.39 8.23 10.08
C TRP A 37 12.66 8.38 11.41
N THR A 38 13.07 9.36 12.24
CA THR A 38 12.45 9.62 13.55
C THR A 38 11.01 10.07 13.38
N ALA A 39 10.73 10.93 12.39
CA ALA A 39 9.37 11.36 12.10
C ALA A 39 8.49 10.20 11.64
N ALA A 40 8.95 9.41 10.66
CA ALA A 40 8.24 8.21 10.20
C ALA A 40 7.96 7.22 11.34
N THR A 41 8.93 7.01 12.22
CA THR A 41 8.79 6.10 13.38
C THR A 41 7.82 6.64 14.42
N ALA A 42 7.80 7.96 14.66
CA ALA A 42 6.81 8.57 15.54
C ALA A 42 5.39 8.41 14.97
N TYR A 43 5.23 8.59 13.66
CA TYR A 43 3.98 8.38 12.94
C TYR A 43 3.52 6.92 12.92
N ALA A 44 4.45 5.96 12.92
CA ALA A 44 4.15 4.54 13.13
C ALA A 44 3.67 4.20 14.54
N GLY A 45 3.99 5.05 15.51
CA GLY A 45 3.43 4.99 16.86
C GLY A 45 2.13 5.78 16.98
N LEU A 46 1.92 6.36 18.15
CA LEU A 46 0.69 7.08 18.49
C LEU A 46 0.57 8.44 17.83
N ALA A 47 1.67 9.02 17.31
CA ALA A 47 1.64 10.39 16.81
C ALA A 47 0.74 10.55 15.58
N GLY A 48 0.74 9.52 14.71
CA GLY A 48 0.00 9.55 13.45
C GLY A 48 -1.52 9.66 13.62
N LEU A 49 -2.03 9.23 14.77
CA LEU A 49 -3.45 9.07 15.03
C LEU A 49 -4.15 10.36 15.48
N ARG A 50 -3.40 11.32 16.01
CA ARG A 50 -3.94 12.60 16.50
C ARG A 50 -4.21 13.57 15.36
N TYR A 51 -3.29 13.64 14.39
CA TYR A 51 -3.36 14.52 13.22
C TYR A 51 -3.19 13.70 11.92
N PRO A 52 -4.21 12.91 11.53
CA PRO A 52 -4.07 11.94 10.44
C PRO A 52 -3.76 12.61 9.10
N GLN A 53 -4.39 13.74 8.77
CA GLN A 53 -4.13 14.44 7.50
C GLN A 53 -2.68 14.95 7.42
N GLN A 54 -2.21 15.67 8.45
CA GLN A 54 -0.83 16.15 8.50
C GLN A 54 0.17 14.99 8.41
N THR A 55 -0.14 13.89 9.10
CA THR A 55 0.69 12.68 9.08
C THR A 55 0.81 12.11 7.67
N LEU A 56 -0.32 11.97 6.95
CA LEU A 56 -0.32 11.51 5.57
C LEU A 56 0.51 12.45 4.67
N ASP A 57 0.33 13.77 4.80
CA ASP A 57 1.10 14.74 4.03
C ASP A 57 2.62 14.62 4.28
N ASP A 58 3.01 14.38 5.53
CA ASP A 58 4.40 14.18 5.92
C ASP A 58 4.97 12.83 5.46
N LEU A 59 4.18 11.77 5.52
CA LEU A 59 4.55 10.46 4.96
C LEU A 59 4.72 10.53 3.44
N ALA A 60 3.93 11.34 2.73
CA ALA A 60 4.11 11.57 1.29
C ALA A 60 5.47 12.21 0.98
N ARG A 61 5.93 13.14 1.84
CA ARG A 61 7.25 13.78 1.72
C ARG A 61 8.37 12.80 2.01
N ILE A 62 8.22 11.98 3.06
CA ILE A 62 9.18 10.93 3.42
C ILE A 62 9.28 9.89 2.30
N ALA A 63 8.15 9.47 1.73
CA ALA A 63 8.07 8.55 0.60
C ALA A 63 8.87 9.04 -0.62
N ALA A 64 8.81 10.34 -0.90
CA ALA A 64 9.57 10.98 -1.98
C ALA A 64 11.11 10.94 -1.77
N ARG A 65 11.59 10.59 -0.58
CA ARG A 65 13.03 10.46 -0.26
C ARG A 65 13.53 9.02 -0.27
N THR A 66 12.65 8.03 -0.46
CA THR A 66 13.01 6.60 -0.38
C THR A 66 13.93 6.10 -1.50
N ILE A 67 14.07 6.87 -2.58
CA ILE A 67 15.06 6.59 -3.64
C ILE A 67 16.49 6.92 -3.18
N ASP A 68 16.64 8.05 -2.47
CA ASP A 68 17.92 8.53 -1.95
C ASP A 68 18.29 7.84 -0.62
N VAL A 69 17.29 7.46 0.17
CA VAL A 69 17.44 6.88 1.51
C VAL A 69 16.52 5.66 1.66
N PRO A 70 16.92 4.48 1.14
CA PRO A 70 16.10 3.26 1.15
C PRO A 70 15.70 2.79 2.57
N GLU A 71 16.48 3.13 3.60
CA GLU A 71 16.19 2.80 4.99
C GLU A 71 14.87 3.42 5.50
N LEU A 72 14.35 4.43 4.79
CA LEU A 72 13.05 5.04 5.08
C LEU A 72 11.86 4.13 4.73
N PHE A 73 12.05 3.08 3.92
CA PHE A 73 10.96 2.16 3.58
C PHE A 73 10.34 1.49 4.80
N LEU A 74 11.17 0.98 5.72
CA LEU A 74 10.69 0.27 6.90
C LEU A 74 9.79 1.13 7.79
N PRO A 75 10.23 2.30 8.31
CA PRO A 75 9.39 3.12 9.17
C PRO A 75 8.21 3.73 8.39
N PHE A 76 8.35 3.98 7.08
CA PHE A 76 7.22 4.40 6.24
C PHE A 76 6.13 3.31 6.15
N PHE A 77 6.50 2.06 5.88
CA PHE A 77 5.54 0.95 5.83
C PHE A 77 4.89 0.69 7.19
N GLN A 78 5.66 0.76 8.27
CA GLN A 78 5.14 0.67 9.62
C GLN A 78 4.16 1.80 9.93
N ALA A 79 4.42 3.01 9.44
CA ALA A 79 3.52 4.15 9.62
C ALA A 79 2.21 3.98 8.86
N VAL A 80 2.26 3.59 7.59
CA VAL A 80 1.06 3.32 6.79
C VAL A 80 0.26 2.16 7.40
N ALA A 81 0.92 1.08 7.82
CA ALA A 81 0.27 -0.04 8.50
C ALA A 81 -0.33 0.36 9.85
N GLY A 82 0.40 1.11 10.67
CA GLY A 82 -0.09 1.63 11.94
C GLY A 82 -1.34 2.47 11.76
N LEU A 83 -1.33 3.44 10.83
CA LEU A 83 -2.49 4.29 10.52
C LEU A 83 -3.70 3.48 10.04
N TYR A 84 -3.48 2.44 9.22
CA TYR A 84 -4.56 1.59 8.72
C TYR A 84 -5.15 0.69 9.82
N LEU A 85 -4.29 0.02 10.59
CA LEU A 85 -4.71 -1.05 11.51
C LEU A 85 -5.21 -0.54 12.85
N THR A 86 -4.72 0.61 13.31
CA THR A 86 -5.24 1.23 14.54
C THR A 86 -6.61 1.88 14.33
N ALA A 87 -7.05 2.04 13.07
CA ALA A 87 -8.38 2.50 12.69
C ALA A 87 -9.37 1.33 12.57
N ASP A 88 -9.22 0.25 13.34
CA ASP A 88 -9.99 -0.99 13.21
C ASP A 88 -11.53 -0.78 13.24
N THR A 89 -12.00 0.17 14.05
CA THR A 89 -13.43 0.52 14.14
C THR A 89 -13.80 1.80 13.38
N MET A 90 -12.91 2.32 12.54
CA MET A 90 -13.04 3.62 11.85
C MET A 90 -12.79 3.44 10.33
N PRO A 91 -13.72 2.83 9.59
CA PRO A 91 -13.56 2.55 8.16
C PRO A 91 -13.28 3.81 7.33
N GLU A 92 -13.82 4.96 7.72
CA GLU A 92 -13.54 6.26 7.09
C GLU A 92 -12.06 6.66 7.19
N ARG A 93 -11.38 6.33 8.29
CA ARG A 93 -9.95 6.59 8.45
C ARG A 93 -9.11 5.63 7.61
N ARG A 94 -9.51 4.37 7.50
CA ARG A 94 -8.86 3.40 6.60
C ARG A 94 -9.00 3.81 5.14
N ALA A 95 -10.17 4.32 4.76
CA ALA A 95 -10.42 4.87 3.43
C ALA A 95 -9.50 6.08 3.12
N LEU A 96 -9.22 6.96 4.09
CA LEU A 96 -8.26 8.05 3.91
C LEU A 96 -6.84 7.55 3.61
N VAL A 97 -6.41 6.45 4.23
CA VAL A 97 -5.10 5.85 3.93
C VAL A 97 -5.07 5.31 2.50
N LEU A 98 -6.11 4.59 2.07
CA LEU A 98 -6.19 4.10 0.68
C LEU A 98 -6.24 5.24 -0.33
N ASP A 99 -7.00 6.29 -0.04
CA ASP A 99 -7.09 7.49 -0.87
C ASP A 99 -5.72 8.17 -1.03
N ALA A 100 -5.00 8.32 0.08
CA ALA A 100 -3.65 8.86 0.07
C ALA A 100 -2.70 7.99 -0.77
N LEU A 101 -2.73 6.66 -0.62
CA LEU A 101 -1.91 5.76 -1.43
C LEU A 101 -2.26 5.86 -2.93
N VAL A 102 -3.54 6.00 -3.28
CA VAL A 102 -3.97 6.26 -4.65
C VAL A 102 -3.38 7.57 -5.13
N ALA A 103 -3.59 8.68 -4.43
CA ALA A 103 -3.06 9.99 -4.82
C ALA A 103 -1.52 9.96 -4.98
N TRP A 104 -0.81 9.30 -4.07
CA TRP A 104 0.66 9.23 -4.09
C TRP A 104 1.21 8.39 -5.23
N SER A 105 0.45 7.37 -5.67
CA SER A 105 0.82 6.50 -6.79
C SER A 105 0.59 7.12 -8.17
N GLU A 106 -0.02 8.30 -8.23
CA GLU A 106 -0.18 9.06 -9.48
C GLU A 106 1.14 9.70 -9.89
N LEU A 107 1.53 9.48 -11.15
CA LEU A 107 2.72 10.06 -11.73
C LEU A 107 2.31 11.26 -12.61
N PRO A 108 2.62 12.50 -12.18
CA PRO A 108 2.39 13.68 -13.02
C PRO A 108 3.26 13.64 -14.28
N ARG A 109 2.89 14.45 -15.27
CA ARG A 109 3.69 14.68 -16.47
C ARG A 109 4.03 16.18 -16.56
N PRO A 110 5.32 16.57 -16.51
CA PRO A 110 6.52 15.74 -16.37
C PRO A 110 6.67 15.12 -14.97
N LYS A 111 7.38 13.99 -14.88
CA LYS A 111 7.64 13.27 -13.62
C LYS A 111 9.02 13.65 -13.06
N THR A 112 9.11 13.82 -11.75
CA THR A 112 10.39 13.95 -11.04
C THR A 112 10.78 12.64 -10.36
N ASP A 113 12.04 12.51 -9.94
CA ASP A 113 12.50 11.36 -9.15
C ASP A 113 11.76 11.26 -7.80
N ALA A 114 11.41 12.40 -7.23
CA ALA A 114 10.59 12.49 -6.02
C ALA A 114 9.17 11.95 -6.24
N ASP A 115 8.51 12.29 -7.34
CA ASP A 115 7.20 11.74 -7.70
C ASP A 115 7.29 10.23 -7.92
N TYR A 116 8.38 9.78 -8.56
CA TYR A 116 8.63 8.38 -8.81
C TYR A 116 8.84 7.59 -7.51
N ALA A 117 9.68 8.10 -6.60
CA ALA A 117 9.95 7.51 -5.30
C ALA A 117 8.67 7.41 -4.46
N ARG A 118 7.89 8.50 -4.42
CA ARG A 118 6.60 8.52 -3.72
C ARG A 118 5.64 7.49 -4.29
N ALA A 119 5.46 7.44 -5.61
CA ALA A 119 4.56 6.49 -6.24
C ALA A 119 5.00 5.04 -5.99
N ARG A 120 6.29 4.76 -6.10
CA ARG A 120 6.86 3.46 -5.78
C ARG A 120 6.59 3.06 -4.33
N ALA A 121 6.87 3.93 -3.37
CA ALA A 121 6.65 3.66 -1.96
C ALA A 121 5.18 3.40 -1.65
N ALA A 122 4.25 4.19 -2.20
CA ALA A 122 2.82 3.99 -2.03
C ALA A 122 2.35 2.61 -2.52
N LEU A 123 2.78 2.21 -3.72
CA LEU A 123 2.42 0.90 -4.29
C LEU A 123 3.02 -0.25 -3.46
N LEU A 124 4.27 -0.11 -2.99
CA LEU A 124 4.88 -1.11 -2.11
C LEU A 124 4.15 -1.21 -0.77
N ALA A 125 3.74 -0.09 -0.18
CA ALA A 125 3.01 -0.08 1.08
C ALA A 125 1.67 -0.82 0.98
N PHE A 126 0.93 -0.60 -0.12
CA PHE A 126 -0.32 -1.34 -0.39
C PHE A 126 -0.10 -2.86 -0.38
N TRP A 127 0.94 -3.34 -1.06
CA TRP A 127 1.24 -4.78 -1.09
C TRP A 127 1.81 -5.33 0.23
N VAL A 128 2.41 -4.47 1.07
CA VAL A 128 2.80 -4.85 2.43
C VAL A 128 1.57 -5.00 3.32
N LEU A 129 0.58 -4.10 3.22
CA LEU A 129 -0.70 -4.23 3.94
C LEU A 129 -1.45 -5.49 3.55
N LEU A 130 -1.49 -5.82 2.26
CA LEU A 130 -2.23 -6.96 1.72
C LEU A 130 -1.49 -8.30 1.85
N TRP A 131 -0.27 -8.31 2.40
CA TRP A 131 0.52 -9.54 2.43
C TRP A 131 0.09 -10.48 3.56
N PRO A 132 -0.18 -11.76 3.25
CA PRO A 132 -0.59 -12.75 4.24
C PRO A 132 0.59 -13.25 5.09
N THR A 133 0.95 -12.49 6.13
CA THR A 133 1.84 -12.97 7.20
C THR A 133 1.06 -13.31 8.46
N ARG A 134 1.51 -14.34 9.18
CA ARG A 134 1.00 -14.68 10.52
C ARG A 134 1.10 -13.50 11.49
N ASP A 135 2.14 -12.69 11.35
CA ASP A 135 2.45 -11.58 12.26
C ASP A 135 1.67 -10.28 11.95
N ASN A 136 0.89 -10.26 10.87
CA ASN A 136 0.10 -9.10 10.48
C ASN A 136 -1.31 -9.55 10.05
N PRO A 137 -2.30 -9.59 10.95
CA PRO A 137 -3.68 -9.94 10.57
C PRO A 137 -4.32 -8.87 9.68
N GLY A 138 -3.67 -7.72 9.49
CA GLY A 138 -4.18 -6.57 8.76
C GLY A 138 -4.56 -6.80 7.31
N TRP A 139 -3.99 -7.83 6.67
CA TRP A 139 -4.38 -8.20 5.32
C TRP A 139 -5.84 -8.68 5.26
N ARG A 140 -6.37 -9.31 6.33
CA ARG A 140 -7.78 -9.73 6.38
C ARG A 140 -8.70 -8.53 6.48
N THR A 141 -8.36 -7.56 7.32
CA THR A 141 -9.11 -6.30 7.43
C THR A 141 -9.11 -5.56 6.08
N LEU A 142 -7.95 -5.41 5.46
CA LEU A 142 -7.85 -4.80 4.13
C LEU A 142 -8.64 -5.59 3.09
N LEU A 143 -8.53 -6.92 3.08
CA LEU A 143 -9.25 -7.78 2.14
C LEU A 143 -10.76 -7.65 2.30
N ALA A 144 -11.27 -7.61 3.53
CA ALA A 144 -12.67 -7.37 3.83
C ALA A 144 -13.12 -5.99 3.33
N ASP A 145 -12.33 -4.94 3.57
CA ASP A 145 -12.64 -3.58 3.12
C ASP A 145 -12.72 -3.46 1.59
N VAL A 146 -11.88 -4.20 0.85
CA VAL A 146 -11.77 -4.09 -0.61
C VAL A 146 -12.48 -5.21 -1.39
N GLY A 147 -12.95 -6.24 -0.68
CA GLY A 147 -13.65 -7.38 -1.26
C GLY A 147 -15.08 -7.06 -1.68
N VAL A 148 -15.70 -6.06 -1.03
CA VAL A 148 -17.08 -5.64 -1.29
C VAL A 148 -17.11 -4.43 -2.25
N PRO A 149 -18.08 -4.35 -3.20
CA PRO A 149 -18.20 -3.19 -4.09
C PRO A 149 -18.30 -1.86 -3.35
N GLY A 150 -17.45 -0.91 -3.74
CA GLY A 150 -17.42 0.43 -3.14
C GLY A 150 -16.13 1.19 -3.44
N THR A 151 -15.94 2.32 -2.77
CA THR A 151 -14.78 3.20 -2.96
C THR A 151 -13.46 2.49 -2.63
N ALA A 152 -13.41 1.73 -1.53
CA ALA A 152 -12.21 1.00 -1.13
C ALA A 152 -11.79 -0.05 -2.17
N GLN A 153 -12.74 -0.80 -2.73
CA GLN A 153 -12.48 -1.73 -3.83
C GLN A 153 -11.95 -1.01 -5.08
N ALA A 154 -12.54 0.12 -5.47
CA ALA A 154 -12.08 0.90 -6.61
C ALA A 154 -10.64 1.43 -6.41
N GLN A 155 -10.33 1.91 -5.21
CA GLN A 155 -8.99 2.36 -4.83
C GLN A 155 -7.96 1.21 -4.86
N ALA A 156 -8.31 0.05 -4.30
CA ALA A 156 -7.46 -1.14 -4.34
C ALA A 156 -7.20 -1.63 -5.77
N VAL A 157 -8.23 -1.69 -6.62
CA VAL A 157 -8.09 -2.03 -8.03
C VAL A 157 -7.18 -1.04 -8.75
N ALA A 158 -7.30 0.27 -8.49
CA ALA A 158 -6.41 1.27 -9.04
C ALA A 158 -4.94 1.04 -8.63
N LEU A 159 -4.68 0.76 -7.35
CA LEU A 159 -3.35 0.46 -6.81
C LEU A 159 -2.77 -0.83 -7.40
N MET A 160 -3.58 -1.89 -7.53
CA MET A 160 -3.16 -3.16 -8.14
C MET A 160 -2.78 -2.96 -9.60
N ARG A 161 -3.64 -2.29 -10.39
CA ARG A 161 -3.36 -1.99 -11.81
C ARG A 161 -2.10 -1.16 -11.94
N ARG A 162 -1.95 -0.08 -11.16
CA ARG A 162 -0.73 0.76 -11.18
C ARG A 162 0.52 -0.03 -10.82
N SER A 163 0.44 -0.94 -9.84
CA SER A 163 1.55 -1.82 -9.46
C SER A 163 1.98 -2.75 -10.59
N LEU A 164 1.01 -3.43 -11.22
CA LEU A 164 1.25 -4.37 -12.33
C LEU A 164 1.78 -3.64 -13.57
N ASN A 165 1.41 -2.38 -13.76
CA ASN A 165 1.87 -1.54 -14.86
C ASN A 165 3.13 -0.73 -14.56
N PHE A 166 3.58 -0.69 -13.31
CA PHE A 166 4.67 0.17 -12.90
C PHE A 166 5.91 -0.10 -13.73
N LYS A 167 6.48 0.95 -14.32
CA LYS A 167 7.69 0.88 -15.14
C LYS A 167 8.83 1.52 -14.35
N GLN A 168 9.95 0.82 -14.26
CA GLN A 168 11.19 1.34 -13.67
C GLN A 168 12.25 1.45 -14.76
N GLY A 169 12.86 2.63 -14.85
CA GLY A 169 14.02 2.83 -15.71
C GLY A 169 15.23 2.10 -15.14
N ASP A 170 16.15 1.71 -16.00
CA ASP A 170 17.41 1.11 -15.57
C ASP A 170 18.19 2.06 -14.66
N GLY A 171 18.76 1.53 -13.57
CA GLY A 171 19.59 2.30 -12.63
C GLY A 171 18.85 3.10 -11.54
N MET A 172 17.51 3.18 -11.56
CA MET A 172 16.77 4.08 -10.66
C MET A 172 16.61 3.58 -9.21
N ALA A 173 16.63 2.28 -8.96
CA ALA A 173 16.42 1.72 -7.60
C ALA A 173 16.77 0.23 -7.54
N PRO A 174 16.92 -0.35 -6.32
CA PRO A 174 17.09 -1.79 -6.13
C PRO A 174 15.96 -2.57 -6.83
N ARG A 175 16.33 -3.59 -7.62
CA ARG A 175 15.38 -4.41 -8.41
C ARG A 175 14.47 -5.26 -7.53
N GLU A 176 14.86 -5.49 -6.28
CA GLU A 176 14.16 -6.31 -5.29
C GLU A 176 12.85 -5.64 -4.86
N LEU A 177 12.86 -4.32 -4.77
CA LEU A 177 11.72 -3.49 -4.33
C LEU A 177 11.03 -2.85 -5.55
N HIS A 178 10.74 -3.66 -6.58
CA HIS A 178 10.00 -3.24 -7.76
C HIS A 178 8.50 -3.54 -7.59
N PRO A 179 7.58 -2.56 -7.66
CA PRO A 179 6.14 -2.76 -7.42
C PRO A 179 5.52 -3.90 -8.22
N ARG A 180 5.80 -4.00 -9.52
CA ARG A 180 5.31 -5.13 -10.36
C ARG A 180 5.78 -6.51 -9.87
N LYS A 181 7.05 -6.63 -9.48
CA LYS A 181 7.62 -7.90 -8.99
C LYS A 181 6.98 -8.29 -7.67
N LEU A 182 6.83 -7.31 -6.77
CA LEU A 182 6.17 -7.51 -5.48
C LEU A 182 4.70 -7.90 -5.69
N ALA A 183 3.94 -7.13 -6.47
CA ALA A 183 2.54 -7.40 -6.79
C ALA A 183 2.29 -8.84 -7.25
N ARG A 184 3.10 -9.32 -8.20
CA ARG A 184 3.00 -10.69 -8.69
C ARG A 184 3.24 -11.72 -7.59
N ALA A 185 4.31 -11.57 -6.81
CA ALA A 185 4.64 -12.52 -5.75
C ALA A 185 3.60 -12.51 -4.61
N ARG A 186 3.00 -11.34 -4.34
CA ARG A 186 2.10 -11.13 -3.20
C ARG A 186 0.67 -11.51 -3.52
N LEU A 187 0.25 -11.36 -4.77
CA LEU A 187 -1.02 -11.91 -5.25
C LEU A 187 -1.02 -13.44 -5.21
N ASP A 188 0.07 -14.08 -5.65
CA ASP A 188 0.26 -15.54 -5.57
C ASP A 188 0.20 -16.05 -4.12
N ALA A 189 0.94 -15.39 -3.22
CA ALA A 189 0.93 -15.71 -1.80
C ALA A 189 -0.47 -15.53 -1.16
N LEU A 190 -1.21 -14.48 -1.55
CA LEU A 190 -2.57 -14.23 -1.08
C LEU A 190 -3.54 -15.32 -1.53
N LEU A 191 -3.51 -15.67 -2.81
CA LEU A 191 -4.32 -16.77 -3.38
C LEU A 191 -4.05 -18.09 -2.65
N THR A 192 -2.77 -18.40 -2.44
CA THR A 192 -2.33 -19.61 -1.73
C THR A 192 -2.77 -19.60 -0.27
N GLN A 193 -2.63 -18.47 0.43
CA GLN A 193 -3.02 -18.39 1.85
C GLN A 193 -4.53 -18.56 2.02
N VAL A 194 -5.33 -17.83 1.25
CA VAL A 194 -6.79 -17.90 1.33
C VAL A 194 -7.29 -19.31 0.96
N GLY A 195 -6.71 -19.94 -0.06
CA GLY A 195 -7.01 -21.32 -0.42
C GLY A 195 -6.71 -22.32 0.71
N ARG A 196 -5.57 -22.17 1.38
CA ARG A 196 -5.16 -23.04 2.50
C ARG A 196 -6.01 -22.87 3.76
N GLU A 197 -6.44 -21.66 4.07
CA GLU A 197 -7.25 -21.40 5.27
C GLU A 197 -8.66 -21.97 5.14
N ALA A 198 -9.13 -22.22 3.91
CA ALA A 198 -10.49 -22.67 3.61
C ALA A 198 -11.57 -21.79 4.30
N ASP A 199 -11.24 -20.51 4.49
CA ASP A 199 -12.13 -19.50 5.05
C ASP A 199 -13.03 -18.99 3.93
N THR A 200 -14.33 -19.36 4.01
CA THR A 200 -15.33 -18.98 3.01
C THR A 200 -15.44 -17.47 2.84
N GLU A 201 -15.37 -16.71 3.94
CA GLU A 201 -15.52 -15.26 3.91
C GLU A 201 -14.33 -14.60 3.21
N GLN A 202 -13.10 -15.00 3.56
CA GLN A 202 -11.90 -14.49 2.88
C GLN A 202 -11.87 -14.89 1.39
N THR A 203 -12.40 -16.07 1.07
CA THR A 203 -12.52 -16.54 -0.32
C THR A 203 -13.49 -15.67 -1.12
N GLU A 204 -14.65 -15.32 -0.54
CA GLU A 204 -15.63 -14.43 -1.16
C GLU A 204 -15.05 -13.02 -1.38
N TYR A 205 -14.38 -12.45 -0.37
CA TYR A 205 -13.75 -11.13 -0.51
C TYR A 205 -12.65 -11.12 -1.57
N LEU A 206 -11.80 -12.14 -1.60
CA LEU A 206 -10.77 -12.27 -2.63
C LEU A 206 -11.39 -12.41 -4.03
N SER A 207 -12.43 -13.22 -4.18
CA SER A 207 -13.16 -13.37 -5.43
C SER A 207 -13.78 -12.05 -5.90
N GLY A 208 -14.38 -11.29 -4.98
CA GLY A 208 -14.94 -9.97 -5.26
C GLY A 208 -13.89 -8.97 -5.77
N LEU A 209 -12.74 -8.88 -5.08
CA LEU A 209 -11.63 -8.03 -5.50
C LEU A 209 -11.07 -8.42 -6.88
N LEU A 210 -10.87 -9.71 -7.13
CA LEU A 210 -10.34 -10.23 -8.38
C LEU A 210 -11.30 -9.99 -9.54
N THR A 211 -12.60 -10.20 -9.33
CA THR A 211 -13.66 -9.90 -10.30
C THR A 211 -13.69 -8.42 -10.65
N ALA A 212 -13.56 -7.54 -9.65
CA ALA A 212 -13.49 -6.10 -9.89
C ALA A 212 -12.23 -5.73 -10.70
N LEU A 213 -11.08 -6.32 -10.37
CA LEU A 213 -9.83 -6.10 -11.12
C LEU A 213 -9.96 -6.52 -12.58
N THR A 214 -10.47 -7.73 -12.86
CA THR A 214 -10.61 -8.24 -14.23
C THR A 214 -11.61 -7.41 -15.03
N ARG A 215 -12.78 -7.10 -14.45
CA ARG A 215 -13.80 -6.24 -15.06
C ARG A 215 -13.24 -4.86 -15.42
N THR A 216 -12.59 -4.19 -14.47
CA THR A 216 -12.00 -2.86 -14.72
C THR A 216 -10.90 -2.91 -15.78
N CYS A 217 -10.12 -3.99 -15.86
CA CYS A 217 -9.19 -4.18 -16.97
C CYS A 217 -9.95 -4.36 -18.30
N ALA A 218 -11.00 -5.18 -18.36
CA ALA A 218 -11.79 -5.39 -19.58
C ALA A 218 -12.41 -4.09 -20.12
N GLU A 219 -12.92 -3.24 -19.24
CA GLU A 219 -13.56 -1.96 -19.56
C GLU A 219 -12.55 -0.87 -19.98
N SER A 220 -11.25 -1.04 -19.70
CA SER A 220 -10.20 -0.03 -19.96
C SER A 220 -9.63 -0.05 -21.39
N GLY A 221 -10.36 -0.62 -22.36
CA GLY A 221 -9.99 -0.58 -23.78
C GLY A 221 -8.66 -1.30 -24.09
N PRO A 222 -7.83 -0.78 -25.03
CA PRO A 222 -6.60 -1.45 -25.46
C PRO A 222 -5.56 -1.68 -24.35
N MET A 223 -5.39 -0.71 -23.44
CA MET A 223 -4.48 -0.87 -22.31
C MET A 223 -4.98 -1.94 -21.35
N GLY A 224 -6.28 -1.96 -21.13
CA GLY A 224 -6.97 -2.98 -20.35
C GLY A 224 -6.76 -4.41 -20.86
N ARG A 225 -6.84 -4.63 -22.17
CA ARG A 225 -6.55 -5.94 -22.78
C ARG A 225 -5.12 -6.42 -22.51
N GLU A 226 -4.15 -5.51 -22.50
CA GLU A 226 -2.75 -5.86 -22.20
C GLU A 226 -2.53 -6.15 -20.70
N GLU A 227 -3.31 -5.51 -19.82
CA GLU A 227 -3.35 -5.84 -18.40
C GLU A 227 -3.93 -7.24 -18.18
N LEU A 228 -5.05 -7.57 -18.84
CA LEU A 228 -5.66 -8.90 -18.79
C LEU A 228 -4.71 -9.99 -19.28
N ARG A 229 -4.04 -9.80 -20.42
CA ARG A 229 -3.04 -10.76 -20.92
C ARG A 229 -1.90 -11.00 -19.92
N ARG A 230 -1.45 -9.94 -19.23
CA ARG A 230 -0.42 -10.07 -18.19
C ARG A 230 -0.94 -10.82 -16.98
N LEU A 231 -2.18 -10.56 -16.55
CA LEU A 231 -2.83 -11.31 -15.47
C LEU A 231 -2.98 -12.79 -15.82
N ASP A 232 -3.45 -13.13 -17.03
CA ASP A 232 -3.52 -14.51 -17.52
C ASP A 232 -2.12 -15.17 -17.57
N HIS A 233 -1.12 -14.45 -18.07
CA HIS A 233 0.26 -14.93 -18.08
C HIS A 233 0.79 -15.20 -16.66
N TYR A 234 0.49 -14.35 -15.69
CA TYR A 234 0.90 -14.56 -14.30
C TYR A 234 0.15 -15.74 -13.67
N ALA A 235 -1.15 -15.84 -13.89
CA ALA A 235 -1.97 -16.97 -13.45
C ALA A 235 -1.43 -18.31 -13.94
N ARG A 236 -0.99 -18.36 -15.21
CA ARG A 236 -0.32 -19.54 -15.80
C ARG A 236 0.99 -19.94 -15.16
N GLN A 237 1.68 -18.99 -14.53
CA GLN A 237 2.93 -19.26 -13.84
C GLN A 237 2.72 -19.62 -12.36
N TRP A 238 1.55 -19.32 -11.80
CA TRP A 238 1.16 -19.75 -10.47
C TRP A 238 0.73 -21.22 -10.54
N HIS A 239 1.70 -22.13 -10.61
CA HIS A 239 1.50 -23.57 -10.56
C HIS A 239 1.19 -24.02 -9.12
N SER A 240 0.01 -23.69 -8.62
CA SER A 240 -0.56 -24.37 -7.46
C SER A 240 -1.82 -25.10 -7.90
N ASP A 241 -1.94 -26.39 -7.59
CA ASP A 241 -3.17 -27.21 -7.74
C ASP A 241 -4.37 -26.70 -6.90
N ASP A 242 -4.26 -25.48 -6.35
CA ASP A 242 -5.19 -24.87 -5.42
C ASP A 242 -6.44 -24.34 -6.13
N ALA A 243 -7.61 -24.60 -5.54
CA ALA A 243 -8.90 -24.24 -6.12
C ALA A 243 -9.04 -22.72 -6.34
N SER A 244 -8.35 -21.91 -5.52
CA SER A 244 -8.32 -20.45 -5.62
C SER A 244 -7.68 -19.92 -6.91
N VAL A 245 -6.65 -20.60 -7.43
CA VAL A 245 -6.04 -20.24 -8.72
C VAL A 245 -6.97 -20.62 -9.88
N ARG A 246 -7.69 -21.75 -9.76
CA ARG A 246 -8.73 -22.15 -10.73
C ARG A 246 -9.89 -21.15 -10.79
N SER A 247 -10.26 -20.53 -9.68
CA SER A 247 -11.27 -19.45 -9.64
C SER A 247 -10.82 -18.19 -10.39
N LEU A 248 -9.55 -17.79 -10.27
CA LEU A 248 -9.01 -16.67 -11.05
C LEU A 248 -8.98 -16.99 -12.56
N TYR A 249 -8.67 -18.24 -12.92
CA TYR A 249 -8.79 -18.70 -14.30
C TYR A 249 -10.22 -18.68 -14.85
N ALA A 250 -11.20 -19.13 -14.05
CA ALA A 250 -12.61 -19.07 -14.42
C ALA A 250 -13.08 -17.61 -14.62
N LEU A 251 -12.57 -16.68 -13.82
CA LEU A 251 -12.87 -15.25 -13.94
C LEU A 251 -12.17 -14.56 -15.12
N LEU A 252 -11.01 -15.06 -15.58
CA LEU A 252 -10.26 -14.51 -16.71
C LEU A 252 -10.72 -15.03 -18.09
N GLN A 253 -11.59 -16.03 -18.11
CA GLN A 253 -12.20 -16.58 -19.34
C GLN A 253 -13.54 -15.92 -19.72
N LEU A 254 -14.00 -14.94 -18.93
CA LEU A 254 -15.14 -14.06 -19.19
C LEU A 254 -14.67 -12.76 -19.88
#